data_AF-A0A7D4GJ08-F1
#
_entry.id   AF-A0A7D4GJ08-F1
#
_cell.length_a   1.000
_cell.length_b   1.000
_cell.length_c   1.000
_cell.angle_alpha   90.00
_cell.angle_beta   90.00
_cell.angle_gamma   90.00
#
_symmetry.space_group_name_H-M   'P 1'
#
loop_
_entity.id
_entity.type
_entity.pdbx_description
1 polymer ?
#
loop_
_entity_poly.entity_id
_entity_poly.type
_entity_poly.pdbx_seq_one_letter_code
_entity_poly.pdbx_strand_id
1 'polypeptide(L)'
;MKVVLDTNIIFSDFHLNGAKIKDLCESAKSIGATIYIPAVVIDESINKYCEKIQDCKTKIDKVFSDFERLTDKKVNLSQKSIDVITKEKEEYAKFFNAQIRRLNINIIPYPSTSHKDLVSRDLARKRPFQESGKGYRDALIWESLLTICTKPNDLFDMPQVVFINKNHKDFCLEGDLHPDLREDLSKLNINEDHVEVVEDIDVFIKKFAKPKQKILQKIKDAFQSYGSYADINIIHETEQRLDKFLLYRQFDYENSPFRQEFENPSVVEIGKPEIKLDEVRQISENEVVIEYTVNVECTFDVFLFKADAMCMDEEELPQVWDNDWNKHYMAASDTATINLKIFLIVDNSFTKVLSDDIEIIDNADYQN
;
A
#
# COMPACT_ATOMS: atom_id res chain seq x y z
N MET A 1 -11.53 -1.32 -6.17
CA MET A 1 -12.10 -0.20 -5.37
C MET A 1 -11.15 0.99 -5.33
N LYS A 2 -11.68 2.19 -5.56
CA LYS A 2 -11.00 3.49 -5.53
C LYS A 2 -11.54 4.33 -4.37
N VAL A 3 -10.68 4.91 -3.54
CA VAL A 3 -11.06 5.75 -2.40
C VAL A 3 -10.63 7.18 -2.69
N VAL A 4 -11.53 8.14 -2.63
CA VAL A 4 -11.24 9.53 -3.01
C VAL A 4 -11.41 10.45 -1.82
N LEU A 5 -10.43 11.33 -1.58
CA LEU A 5 -10.41 12.21 -0.42
C LEU A 5 -10.80 13.64 -0.79
N ASP A 6 -11.64 14.25 0.05
CA ASP A 6 -11.95 15.67 0.02
C ASP A 6 -10.95 16.52 0.84
N THR A 7 -10.93 17.84 0.60
CA THR A 7 -10.10 18.82 1.31
C THR A 7 -10.28 18.74 2.82
N ASN A 8 -11.50 18.50 3.31
CA ASN A 8 -11.77 18.48 4.75
C ASN A 8 -10.97 17.41 5.51
N ILE A 9 -10.71 16.27 4.87
CA ILE A 9 -9.91 15.20 5.44
C ILE A 9 -8.44 15.65 5.55
N ILE A 10 -7.91 16.25 4.49
CA ILE A 10 -6.54 16.77 4.43
C ILE A 10 -6.35 17.96 5.38
N PHE A 11 -7.35 18.83 5.50
CA PHE A 11 -7.30 20.02 6.35
C PHE A 11 -7.13 19.67 7.84
N SER A 12 -7.61 18.50 8.26
CA SER A 12 -7.38 18.01 9.62
C SER A 12 -5.93 17.61 9.89
N ASP A 13 -5.14 17.36 8.83
CA ASP A 13 -3.75 16.93 8.90
C ASP A 13 -2.97 17.40 7.64
N PHE A 14 -2.55 18.67 7.66
CA PHE A 14 -1.81 19.29 6.55
C PHE A 14 -0.52 18.55 6.17
N HIS A 15 0.04 17.72 7.05
CA HIS A 15 1.29 17.02 6.78
C HIS A 15 1.09 15.56 6.33
N LEU A 16 -0.15 15.07 6.27
CA LEU A 16 -0.49 13.68 5.94
C LEU A 16 0.34 12.67 6.77
N ASN A 17 0.54 12.96 8.06
CA ASN A 17 1.37 12.17 8.96
C ASN A 17 0.62 11.67 10.21
N GLY A 18 -0.63 12.09 10.37
CA GLY A 18 -1.52 11.68 11.43
C GLY A 18 -1.88 10.19 11.33
N ALA A 19 -2.23 9.62 12.48
CA ALA A 19 -2.56 8.20 12.59
C ALA A 19 -3.72 7.79 11.66
N LYS A 20 -4.73 8.65 11.49
CA LYS A 20 -5.89 8.35 10.64
C LYS A 20 -5.55 8.17 9.16
N ILE A 21 -4.65 9.00 8.60
CA ILE A 21 -4.24 8.88 7.19
C ILE A 21 -3.38 7.63 7.00
N LYS A 22 -2.49 7.32 7.95
CA LYS A 22 -1.69 6.09 7.92
C LYS A 22 -2.58 4.85 7.97
N ASP A 23 -3.52 4.81 8.91
CA ASP A 23 -4.49 3.71 9.05
C ASP A 23 -5.37 3.57 7.80
N LEU A 24 -5.79 4.68 7.18
CA LEU A 24 -6.48 4.66 5.89
C LEU A 24 -5.61 4.01 4.80
N CYS A 25 -4.35 4.43 4.66
CA CYS A 25 -3.44 3.90 3.63
C CYS A 25 -3.15 2.41 3.85
N GLU A 26 -2.90 1.98 5.08
CA GLU A 26 -2.69 0.57 5.43
C GLU A 26 -3.95 -0.26 5.21
N SER A 27 -5.10 0.22 5.67
CA SER A 27 -6.40 -0.43 5.47
C SER A 27 -6.74 -0.55 3.99
N ALA A 28 -6.54 0.51 3.20
CA ALA A 28 -6.77 0.47 1.76
C ALA A 28 -5.83 -0.52 1.07
N LYS A 29 -4.53 -0.52 1.43
CA LYS A 29 -3.55 -1.46 0.89
C LYS A 29 -3.92 -2.92 1.18
N SER A 30 -4.38 -3.22 2.39
CA SER A 30 -4.75 -4.59 2.80
C SER A 30 -5.92 -5.19 2.01
N ILE A 31 -6.79 -4.34 1.46
CA ILE A 31 -7.98 -4.75 0.68
C ILE A 31 -7.83 -4.49 -0.82
N GLY A 32 -6.62 -4.14 -1.29
CA GLY A 32 -6.37 -3.83 -2.70
C GLY A 32 -7.05 -2.56 -3.20
N ALA A 33 -7.40 -1.63 -2.30
CA ALA A 33 -7.98 -0.35 -2.67
C ALA A 33 -6.90 0.69 -2.96
N THR A 34 -7.17 1.57 -3.91
CA THR A 34 -6.25 2.66 -4.29
C THR A 34 -6.82 4.00 -3.85
N ILE A 35 -5.97 4.86 -3.26
CA ILE A 35 -6.38 6.17 -2.77
C ILE A 35 -6.10 7.24 -3.82
N TYR A 36 -7.03 8.18 -3.95
CA TYR A 36 -6.99 9.29 -4.89
C TYR A 36 -7.28 10.64 -4.20
N ILE A 37 -6.66 11.69 -4.71
CA ILE A 37 -6.96 13.09 -4.36
C ILE A 37 -7.15 13.89 -5.66
N PRO A 38 -8.28 14.58 -5.87
CA PRO A 38 -8.44 15.50 -6.99
C PRO A 38 -7.44 16.67 -6.94
N ALA A 39 -6.91 17.11 -8.08
CA ALA A 39 -5.99 18.24 -8.14
C ALA A 39 -6.61 19.54 -7.56
N VAL A 40 -7.91 19.73 -7.77
CA VAL A 40 -8.68 20.84 -7.16
C VAL A 40 -8.64 20.80 -5.62
N VAL A 41 -8.66 19.60 -5.03
CA VAL A 41 -8.56 19.39 -3.59
C VAL A 41 -7.16 19.71 -3.09
N ILE A 42 -6.11 19.36 -3.85
CA ILE A 42 -4.72 19.68 -3.52
C ILE A 42 -4.51 21.20 -3.48
N ASP A 43 -4.95 21.91 -4.53
CA ASP A 43 -4.83 23.36 -4.61
C ASP A 43 -5.62 24.04 -3.49
N GLU A 44 -6.80 23.53 -3.17
CA GLU A 44 -7.59 24.01 -2.04
C GLU A 44 -6.87 23.79 -0.70
N SER A 45 -6.29 22.60 -0.47
CA SER A 45 -5.55 22.28 0.75
C SER A 45 -4.32 23.18 0.92
N ILE A 46 -3.57 23.43 -0.15
CA ILE A 46 -2.43 24.37 -0.15
C ILE A 46 -2.91 25.78 0.18
N ASN A 47 -3.99 26.26 -0.45
CA ASN A 47 -4.53 27.58 -0.15
C ASN A 47 -5.00 27.70 1.31
N LYS A 48 -5.70 26.68 1.82
CA LYS A 48 -6.15 26.63 3.22
C LYS A 48 -5.01 26.63 4.23
N TYR A 49 -3.91 25.96 3.91
CA TYR A 49 -2.69 26.00 4.70
C TYR A 49 -2.11 27.42 4.77
N CYS A 50 -1.99 28.11 3.62
CA CYS A 50 -1.53 29.49 3.56
C CYS A 50 -2.45 30.46 4.33
N GLU A 51 -3.77 30.29 4.21
CA GLU A 51 -4.75 31.06 5.00
C GLU A 51 -4.50 30.90 6.51
N LYS A 52 -4.23 29.67 6.96
CA LYS A 52 -3.94 29.40 8.38
C LYS A 52 -2.64 30.03 8.87
N ILE A 53 -1.60 30.00 8.06
CA ILE A 53 -0.35 30.71 8.39
C ILE A 53 -0.60 32.21 8.51
N GLN A 54 -1.34 32.79 7.56
CA GLN A 54 -1.67 34.21 7.56
C GLN A 54 -2.53 34.61 8.78
N ASP A 55 -3.50 33.76 9.16
CA ASP A 55 -4.29 33.94 10.38
C ASP A 55 -3.41 33.94 11.64
N CYS A 56 -2.48 32.98 11.73
CA CYS A 56 -1.54 32.88 12.85
C CYS A 56 -0.65 34.12 12.93
N LYS A 57 -0.11 34.58 11.79
CA LYS A 57 0.67 35.80 11.69
C LYS A 57 -0.12 37.01 12.19
N THR A 58 -1.36 37.18 11.72
CA THR A 58 -2.22 38.30 12.12
C THR A 58 -2.49 38.29 13.64
N LYS A 59 -2.62 37.10 14.25
CA LYS A 59 -2.76 36.96 15.71
C LYS A 59 -1.48 37.33 16.45
N ILE A 60 -0.33 36.89 15.95
CA ILE A 60 0.99 37.25 16.49
C ILE A 60 1.17 38.78 16.46
N ASP A 61 0.94 39.41 15.31
CA ASP A 61 1.07 40.85 15.12
C ASP A 61 0.20 41.65 16.11
N LYS A 62 -1.04 41.17 16.38
CA LYS A 62 -1.93 41.76 17.38
C LYS A 62 -1.39 41.65 18.79
N VAL A 63 -0.92 40.47 19.20
CA VAL A 63 -0.36 40.23 20.55
C VAL A 63 0.88 41.11 20.79
N PHE A 64 1.74 41.24 19.79
CA PHE A 64 2.89 42.14 19.88
C PHE A 64 2.50 43.59 20.01
N SER A 65 1.55 44.06 19.19
CA SER A 65 1.03 45.43 19.28
C SER A 65 0.47 45.74 20.68
N ASP A 66 -0.22 44.79 21.30
CA ASP A 66 -0.74 44.91 22.66
C ASP A 66 0.37 44.97 23.71
N PHE A 67 1.43 44.16 23.56
CA PHE A 67 2.60 44.16 24.45
C PHE A 67 3.38 45.48 24.39
N GLU A 68 3.62 46.00 23.18
CA GLU A 68 4.31 47.28 22.98
C GLU A 68 3.54 48.42 23.62
N ARG A 69 2.21 48.42 23.51
CA ARG A 69 1.33 49.40 24.16
C ARG A 69 1.41 49.37 25.68
N LEU A 70 1.54 48.18 26.29
CA LEU A 70 1.61 48.02 27.75
C LEU A 70 2.97 48.35 28.35
N THR A 71 4.05 48.11 27.60
CA THR A 71 5.42 48.22 28.10
C THR A 71 6.15 49.49 27.65
N ASP A 72 5.57 50.20 26.67
CA ASP A 72 6.18 51.34 25.98
C ASP A 72 7.58 51.03 25.40
N LYS A 73 7.82 49.73 25.14
CA LYS A 73 9.05 49.21 24.57
C LYS A 73 8.71 48.54 23.25
N LYS A 74 9.35 49.00 22.17
CA LYS A 74 9.28 48.32 20.88
C LYS A 74 9.99 46.98 20.96
N VAL A 75 9.33 45.91 20.53
CA VAL A 75 9.93 44.59 20.42
C VAL A 75 10.32 44.39 18.97
N ASN A 76 11.61 44.54 18.70
CA ASN A 76 12.17 44.17 17.41
C ASN A 76 12.32 42.65 17.38
N LEU A 77 11.23 41.93 17.08
CA LEU A 77 11.39 40.59 16.53
C LEU A 77 12.23 40.75 15.27
N SER A 78 13.32 39.99 15.14
CA SER A 78 14.10 39.99 13.91
C SER A 78 13.14 39.72 12.76
N GLN A 79 12.87 40.78 12.00
CA GLN A 79 11.97 40.79 10.87
C GLN A 79 12.64 40.00 9.76
N LYS A 80 12.67 38.67 9.87
CA LYS A 80 12.67 37.80 8.68
C LYS A 80 11.32 38.02 8.01
N SER A 81 11.34 39.06 7.19
CA SER A 81 10.20 39.80 6.71
C SER A 81 9.62 39.07 5.50
N ILE A 82 8.31 38.81 5.56
CA ILE A 82 7.30 39.00 4.50
C ILE A 82 7.41 38.19 3.18
N ASP A 83 8.58 37.74 2.73
CA ASP A 83 8.71 36.74 1.65
C ASP A 83 8.48 35.29 2.12
N VAL A 84 8.28 35.11 3.43
CA VAL A 84 8.09 33.79 4.04
C VAL A 84 6.85 33.10 3.49
N ILE A 85 5.72 33.77 3.24
CA ILE A 85 4.47 33.06 2.89
C ILE A 85 4.49 32.51 1.46
N THR A 86 4.99 33.27 0.48
CA THR A 86 5.09 32.78 -0.90
C THR A 86 6.12 31.65 -0.97
N LYS A 87 7.27 31.83 -0.30
CA LYS A 87 8.30 30.79 -0.20
C LYS A 87 7.79 29.54 0.54
N GLU A 88 7.08 29.72 1.66
CA GLU A 88 6.46 28.66 2.45
C GLU A 88 5.38 27.94 1.65
N LYS A 89 4.59 28.65 0.83
CA LYS A 89 3.61 28.03 -0.06
C LYS A 89 4.29 27.09 -1.05
N GLU A 90 5.38 27.52 -1.67
CA GLU A 90 6.13 26.69 -2.61
C GLU A 90 6.82 25.51 -1.91
N GLU A 91 7.41 25.73 -0.75
CA GLU A 91 8.05 24.69 0.07
C GLU A 91 7.02 23.66 0.56
N TYR A 92 5.88 24.12 1.06
CA TYR A 92 4.76 23.29 1.46
C TYR A 92 4.18 22.51 0.28
N ALA A 93 3.97 23.14 -0.88
CA ALA A 93 3.47 22.44 -2.06
C ALA A 93 4.43 21.32 -2.51
N LYS A 94 5.75 21.55 -2.46
CA LYS A 94 6.76 20.51 -2.75
C LYS A 94 6.71 19.39 -1.71
N PHE A 95 6.67 19.74 -0.43
CA PHE A 95 6.55 18.78 0.67
C PHE A 95 5.27 17.94 0.54
N PHE A 96 4.13 18.57 0.29
CA PHE A 96 2.83 17.93 0.19
C PHE A 96 2.77 16.94 -0.98
N ASN A 97 3.27 17.35 -2.15
CA ASN A 97 3.40 16.44 -3.30
C ASN A 97 4.37 15.27 -3.02
N ALA A 98 5.47 15.51 -2.29
CA ALA A 98 6.38 14.46 -1.88
C ALA A 98 5.70 13.47 -0.90
N GLN A 99 4.87 13.96 0.02
CA GLN A 99 4.08 13.10 0.92
C GLN A 99 3.04 12.28 0.17
N ILE A 100 2.31 12.87 -0.78
CA ILE A 100 1.36 12.14 -1.65
C ILE A 100 2.06 10.98 -2.36
N ARG A 101 3.23 11.23 -2.95
CA ARG A 101 4.04 10.18 -3.61
C ARG A 101 4.51 9.11 -2.63
N ARG A 102 5.01 9.51 -1.45
CA ARG A 102 5.47 8.58 -0.41
C ARG A 102 4.35 7.65 0.08
N LEU A 103 3.12 8.16 0.16
CA LEU A 103 1.94 7.40 0.56
C LEU A 103 1.29 6.63 -0.61
N ASN A 104 1.87 6.68 -1.81
CA ASN A 104 1.33 6.07 -3.02
C ASN A 104 -0.12 6.50 -3.32
N ILE A 105 -0.43 7.79 -3.08
CA ILE A 105 -1.74 8.37 -3.36
C ILE A 105 -1.73 8.92 -4.78
N ASN A 106 -2.75 8.57 -5.56
CA ASN A 106 -2.90 9.01 -6.94
C ASN A 106 -3.56 10.39 -7.03
N ILE A 107 -3.14 11.19 -8.00
CA ILE A 107 -3.74 12.52 -8.25
C ILE A 107 -4.70 12.41 -9.43
N ILE A 108 -5.96 12.79 -9.24
CA ILE A 108 -6.91 12.94 -10.35
C ILE A 108 -6.70 14.34 -10.94
N PRO A 109 -6.35 14.49 -12.23
CA PRO A 109 -6.16 15.80 -12.84
C PRO A 109 -7.46 16.61 -12.84
N TYR A 110 -7.35 17.91 -13.09
CA TYR A 110 -8.53 18.74 -13.33
C TYR A 110 -9.39 18.15 -14.45
N PRO A 111 -10.72 18.16 -14.32
CA PRO A 111 -11.61 17.62 -15.33
C PRO A 111 -11.55 18.48 -16.59
N SER A 112 -11.79 17.88 -17.74
CA SER A 112 -11.87 18.58 -19.04
C SER A 112 -13.23 19.25 -19.28
N THR A 113 -14.12 19.25 -18.28
CA THR A 113 -15.46 19.84 -18.33
C THR A 113 -15.38 21.33 -18.64
N SER A 114 -16.16 21.79 -19.63
CA SER A 114 -16.11 23.18 -20.04
C SER A 114 -16.76 24.11 -19.01
N HIS A 115 -16.30 25.36 -18.91
CA HIS A 115 -16.98 26.37 -18.08
C HIS A 115 -18.44 26.54 -18.47
N LYS A 116 -18.78 26.37 -19.75
CA LYS A 116 -20.17 26.46 -20.23
C LYS A 116 -21.03 25.36 -19.60
N ASP A 117 -20.50 24.15 -19.44
CA ASP A 117 -21.24 23.03 -18.84
C ASP A 117 -21.40 23.23 -17.33
N LEU A 118 -20.35 23.70 -16.64
CA LEU A 118 -20.43 24.05 -15.22
C LEU A 118 -21.44 25.17 -14.94
N VAL A 119 -21.46 26.22 -15.77
CA VAL A 119 -22.47 27.30 -15.68
C VAL A 119 -23.86 26.76 -15.97
N SER A 120 -24.01 25.88 -16.97
CA SER A 120 -25.31 25.26 -17.28
C SER A 120 -25.82 24.42 -16.10
N ARG A 121 -24.92 23.71 -15.41
CA ARG A 121 -25.23 22.94 -14.20
C ARG A 121 -25.68 23.84 -13.04
N ASP A 122 -24.97 24.94 -12.80
CA ASP A 122 -25.31 25.93 -11.77
C ASP A 122 -26.67 26.60 -12.04
N LEU A 123 -26.91 27.03 -13.28
CA LEU A 123 -28.19 27.64 -13.68
C LEU A 123 -29.36 26.66 -13.54
N ALA A 124 -29.12 25.37 -13.76
CA ALA A 124 -30.10 24.31 -13.54
C ALA A 124 -30.23 23.90 -12.06
N ARG A 125 -29.45 24.50 -11.15
CA ARG A 125 -29.42 24.20 -9.71
C ARG A 125 -29.18 22.72 -9.41
N LYS A 126 -28.42 22.03 -10.27
CA LYS A 126 -28.08 20.63 -10.06
C LYS A 126 -26.95 20.49 -9.05
N ARG A 127 -27.09 19.54 -8.11
CA ARG A 127 -26.03 19.23 -7.13
C ARG A 127 -24.69 18.96 -7.82
N PRO A 128 -23.54 19.28 -7.22
CA PRO A 128 -23.35 19.78 -5.87
C PRO A 128 -23.50 21.32 -5.75
N PHE A 129 -23.99 22.01 -6.78
CA PHE A 129 -24.40 23.41 -6.61
C PHE A 129 -25.57 23.53 -5.63
N GLN A 130 -25.43 24.45 -4.69
CA GLN A 130 -26.46 24.85 -3.74
C GLN A 130 -27.39 25.89 -4.38
N GLU A 131 -28.58 26.08 -3.81
CA GLU A 131 -29.52 27.13 -4.25
C GLU A 131 -28.89 28.54 -4.22
N SER A 132 -27.90 28.75 -3.35
CA SER A 132 -27.15 30.00 -3.23
C SER A 132 -26.16 30.26 -4.37
N GLY A 133 -25.94 29.30 -5.29
CA GLY A 133 -24.91 29.35 -6.34
C GLY A 133 -23.50 28.98 -5.87
N LYS A 134 -23.33 28.56 -4.62
CA LYS A 134 -22.08 27.96 -4.13
C LYS A 134 -21.98 26.50 -4.57
N GLY A 135 -20.78 25.99 -4.77
CA GLY A 135 -20.53 24.58 -5.13
C GLY A 135 -19.64 24.38 -6.36
N TYR A 136 -19.04 25.44 -6.91
CA TYR A 136 -18.16 25.32 -8.07
C TYR A 136 -17.00 24.32 -7.87
N ARG A 137 -16.33 24.37 -6.71
CA ARG A 137 -15.24 23.44 -6.39
C ARG A 137 -15.76 22.02 -6.18
N ASP A 138 -16.87 21.87 -5.48
CA ASP A 138 -17.54 20.58 -5.31
C ASP A 138 -17.95 19.97 -6.65
N ALA A 139 -18.39 20.80 -7.61
CA ALA A 139 -18.72 20.38 -8.95
C ALA A 139 -17.47 19.92 -9.70
N LEU A 140 -16.35 20.63 -9.60
CA LEU A 140 -15.08 20.16 -10.16
C LEU A 140 -14.62 18.84 -9.54
N ILE A 141 -14.81 18.64 -8.24
CA ILE A 141 -14.52 17.36 -7.57
C ILE A 141 -15.41 16.26 -8.13
N TRP A 142 -16.71 16.50 -8.28
CA TRP A 142 -17.65 15.55 -8.87
C TRP A 142 -17.25 15.17 -10.30
N GLU A 143 -16.98 16.16 -11.15
CA GLU A 143 -16.54 15.93 -12.53
C GLU A 143 -15.20 15.17 -12.57
N SER A 144 -14.30 15.41 -11.60
CA SER A 144 -13.05 14.64 -11.45
C SER A 144 -13.34 13.18 -11.09
N LEU A 145 -14.29 12.91 -10.18
CA LEU A 145 -14.72 11.56 -9.82
C LEU A 145 -15.23 10.79 -11.04
N LEU A 146 -16.04 11.44 -11.88
CA LEU A 146 -16.57 10.81 -13.10
C LEU A 146 -15.46 10.31 -14.03
N THR A 147 -14.30 10.96 -14.08
CA THR A 147 -13.17 10.54 -14.94
C THR A 147 -12.55 9.20 -14.53
N ILE A 148 -12.67 8.80 -13.27
CA ILE A 148 -12.12 7.53 -12.75
C ILE A 148 -13.20 6.45 -12.56
N CYS A 149 -14.46 6.81 -12.77
CA CYS A 149 -15.57 5.86 -12.82
C CYS A 149 -15.48 5.12 -14.15
N THR A 150 -15.02 3.88 -14.11
CA THR A 150 -14.88 3.02 -15.28
C THR A 150 -16.13 2.16 -15.42
N LYS A 151 -16.58 1.91 -16.65
CA LYS A 151 -17.66 0.93 -16.89
C LYS A 151 -17.23 -0.40 -16.28
N PRO A 152 -18.00 -0.97 -15.33
CA PRO A 152 -17.60 -2.21 -14.68
C PRO A 152 -17.64 -3.36 -15.69
N ASN A 153 -16.65 -4.26 -15.61
CA ASN A 153 -16.76 -5.58 -16.26
C ASN A 153 -17.54 -6.56 -15.38
N ASP A 154 -17.61 -6.34 -14.06
CA ASP A 154 -18.30 -7.21 -13.11
C ASP A 154 -19.17 -6.43 -12.11
N LEU A 155 -20.38 -6.93 -11.87
CA LEU A 155 -21.40 -6.35 -10.99
C LEU A 155 -21.15 -6.58 -9.49
N PHE A 156 -20.19 -7.44 -9.14
CA PHE A 156 -20.14 -8.08 -7.81
C PHE A 156 -19.33 -7.32 -6.75
N ASP A 157 -18.67 -6.20 -7.07
CA ASP A 157 -17.76 -5.50 -6.15
C ASP A 157 -18.11 -3.99 -6.04
N MET A 158 -19.40 -3.70 -5.81
CA MET A 158 -19.91 -2.33 -5.63
C MET A 158 -19.88 -1.91 -4.15
N PRO A 159 -19.60 -0.63 -3.82
CA PRO A 159 -19.25 0.46 -4.73
C PRO A 159 -17.80 0.35 -5.21
N GLN A 160 -17.55 0.79 -6.45
CA GLN A 160 -16.21 0.84 -7.02
C GLN A 160 -15.44 2.09 -6.63
N VAL A 161 -16.16 3.17 -6.32
CA VAL A 161 -15.60 4.43 -5.84
C VAL A 161 -16.24 4.79 -4.51
N VAL A 162 -15.41 5.01 -3.48
CA VAL A 162 -15.86 5.56 -2.20
C VAL A 162 -15.30 6.97 -2.04
N PHE A 163 -16.17 7.96 -1.99
CA PHE A 163 -15.81 9.36 -1.79
C PHE A 163 -15.93 9.74 -0.31
N ILE A 164 -14.81 10.05 0.34
CA ILE A 164 -14.77 10.46 1.74
C ILE A 164 -14.93 11.98 1.80
N ASN A 165 -16.14 12.44 2.16
CA ASN A 165 -16.49 13.85 2.28
C ASN A 165 -17.34 14.12 3.52
N LYS A 166 -16.82 14.95 4.42
CA LYS A 166 -17.50 15.37 5.65
C LYS A 166 -18.81 16.11 5.38
N ASN A 167 -18.85 16.92 4.32
CA ASN A 167 -20.03 17.65 3.85
C ASN A 167 -20.87 16.81 2.89
N HIS A 168 -21.02 15.51 3.16
CA HIS A 168 -21.77 14.55 2.34
C HIS A 168 -23.17 15.02 1.94
N LYS A 169 -23.83 15.89 2.72
CA LYS A 169 -25.16 16.46 2.42
C LYS A 169 -25.23 17.25 1.11
N ASP A 170 -24.09 17.72 0.59
CA ASP A 170 -24.05 18.40 -0.72
C ASP A 170 -24.03 17.40 -1.89
N PHE A 171 -23.76 16.13 -1.61
CA PHE A 171 -23.71 15.03 -2.58
C PHE A 171 -24.77 13.95 -2.34
N CYS A 172 -25.39 13.94 -1.16
CA CYS A 172 -26.35 12.92 -0.75
C CYS A 172 -27.73 13.49 -0.43
N LEU A 173 -28.75 12.67 -0.65
CA LEU A 173 -30.12 12.87 -0.20
C LEU A 173 -30.55 11.63 0.59
N GLU A 174 -31.00 11.80 1.84
CA GLU A 174 -31.47 10.71 2.71
C GLU A 174 -30.46 9.55 2.95
N GLY A 175 -29.15 9.85 2.86
CA GLY A 175 -28.07 8.87 3.08
C GLY A 175 -27.55 8.23 1.79
N ASP A 176 -28.21 8.50 0.68
CA ASP A 176 -27.94 7.97 -0.64
C ASP A 176 -27.38 9.04 -1.58
N LEU A 177 -26.66 8.65 -2.64
CA LEU A 177 -26.19 9.58 -3.66
C LEU A 177 -27.37 10.37 -4.26
N HIS A 178 -27.23 11.70 -4.36
CA HIS A 178 -28.30 12.58 -4.82
C HIS A 178 -28.79 12.21 -6.24
N PRO A 179 -30.10 12.31 -6.55
CA PRO A 179 -30.65 11.94 -7.86
C PRO A 179 -29.96 12.59 -9.06
N ASP A 180 -29.62 13.88 -8.96
CA ASP A 180 -28.85 14.58 -10.01
C ASP A 180 -27.51 13.90 -10.34
N LEU A 181 -26.82 13.39 -9.33
CA LEU A 181 -25.52 12.74 -9.47
C LEU A 181 -25.67 11.30 -9.99
N ARG A 182 -26.74 10.61 -9.59
CA ARG A 182 -27.13 9.31 -10.17
C ARG A 182 -27.50 9.42 -11.65
N GLU A 183 -28.16 10.51 -12.04
CA GLU A 183 -28.47 10.82 -13.44
C GLU A 183 -27.18 10.98 -14.27
N ASP A 184 -26.15 11.63 -13.71
CA ASP A 184 -24.85 11.77 -14.38
C ASP A 184 -24.16 10.42 -14.58
N LEU A 185 -24.17 9.54 -13.56
CA LEU A 185 -23.66 8.17 -13.69
C LEU A 185 -24.43 7.39 -14.77
N SER A 186 -25.75 7.49 -14.76
CA SER A 186 -26.62 6.83 -15.74
C SER A 186 -26.35 7.29 -17.17
N LYS A 187 -26.12 8.59 -17.39
CA LYS A 187 -25.73 9.12 -18.72
C LYS A 187 -24.42 8.54 -19.25
N LEU A 188 -23.51 8.17 -18.35
CA LEU A 188 -22.25 7.52 -18.68
C LEU A 188 -22.39 5.99 -18.80
N ASN A 189 -23.59 5.44 -18.63
CA ASN A 189 -23.87 4.00 -18.49
C ASN A 189 -23.10 3.36 -17.33
N ILE A 190 -23.01 4.08 -16.22
CA ILE A 190 -22.43 3.63 -14.96
C ILE A 190 -23.58 3.39 -13.98
N ASN A 191 -23.52 2.30 -13.24
CA ASN A 191 -24.54 1.96 -12.26
C ASN A 191 -24.60 3.05 -11.15
N GLU A 192 -25.80 3.38 -10.69
CA GLU A 192 -26.03 4.41 -9.66
C GLU A 192 -25.31 4.11 -8.34
N ASP A 193 -25.11 2.83 -8.01
CA ASP A 193 -24.42 2.37 -6.79
C ASP A 193 -22.88 2.35 -6.94
N HIS A 194 -22.35 2.86 -8.06
CA HIS A 194 -20.91 2.80 -8.34
C HIS A 194 -20.10 3.72 -7.44
N VAL A 195 -20.72 4.83 -7.01
CA VAL A 195 -20.13 5.83 -6.14
C VAL A 195 -20.91 5.86 -4.83
N GLU A 196 -20.20 5.64 -3.72
CA GLU A 196 -20.76 5.84 -2.38
C GLU A 196 -20.02 6.97 -1.66
N VAL A 197 -20.76 7.85 -0.99
CA VAL A 197 -20.17 8.95 -0.20
C VAL A 197 -20.23 8.60 1.28
N VAL A 198 -19.09 8.71 1.96
CA VAL A 198 -18.98 8.49 3.41
C VAL A 198 -18.44 9.73 4.10
N GLU A 199 -18.85 9.94 5.36
CA GLU A 199 -18.55 11.17 6.09
C GLU A 199 -17.09 11.26 6.57
N ASP A 200 -16.45 10.12 6.86
CA ASP A 200 -15.07 10.08 7.34
C ASP A 200 -14.36 8.74 7.07
N ILE A 201 -13.07 8.71 7.44
CA ILE A 201 -12.19 7.53 7.32
C ILE A 201 -12.67 6.37 8.21
N ASP A 202 -13.19 6.65 9.41
CA ASP A 202 -13.60 5.62 10.36
C ASP A 202 -14.81 4.84 9.84
N VAL A 203 -15.74 5.52 9.15
CA VAL A 203 -16.87 4.91 8.45
C VAL A 203 -16.38 4.05 7.28
N PHE A 204 -15.44 4.55 6.46
CA PHE A 204 -14.84 3.76 5.39
C PHE A 204 -14.22 2.47 5.92
N ILE A 205 -13.38 2.56 6.96
CA ILE A 205 -12.68 1.41 7.54
C ILE A 205 -13.69 0.40 8.08
N LYS A 206 -14.71 0.84 8.83
CA LYS A 206 -15.71 -0.07 9.41
C LYS A 206 -16.60 -0.73 8.36
N LYS A 207 -17.02 0.01 7.33
CA LYS A 207 -17.99 -0.45 6.34
C LYS A 207 -17.35 -1.29 5.23
N PHE A 208 -16.15 -0.95 4.80
CA PHE A 208 -15.52 -1.59 3.62
C PHE A 208 -14.25 -2.37 3.98
N ALA A 209 -13.32 -1.77 4.74
CA ALA A 209 -12.03 -2.40 4.99
C ALA A 209 -12.14 -3.61 5.93
N LYS A 210 -12.75 -3.43 7.11
CA LYS A 210 -12.85 -4.49 8.14
C LYS A 210 -13.57 -5.76 7.65
N PRO A 211 -14.68 -5.69 6.90
CA PRO A 211 -15.31 -6.89 6.36
C PRO A 211 -14.41 -7.66 5.40
N LYS A 212 -13.75 -6.97 4.45
CA LYS A 212 -12.81 -7.61 3.51
C LYS A 212 -11.59 -8.19 4.22
N GLN A 213 -11.01 -7.46 5.18
CA GLN A 213 -9.92 -7.94 6.02
C GLN A 213 -10.29 -9.22 6.78
N LYS A 214 -11.51 -9.32 7.32
CA LYS A 214 -11.98 -10.55 7.99
C LYS A 214 -12.08 -11.73 7.04
N ILE A 215 -12.47 -11.51 5.79
CA ILE A 215 -12.53 -12.56 4.76
C ILE A 215 -11.11 -13.02 4.44
N LEU A 216 -10.19 -12.09 4.16
CA LEU A 216 -8.78 -12.39 3.89
C LEU A 216 -8.10 -13.12 5.06
N GLN A 217 -8.41 -12.72 6.30
CA GLN A 217 -7.91 -13.41 7.48
C GLN A 217 -8.43 -14.85 7.58
N LYS A 218 -9.71 -15.10 7.29
CA LYS A 218 -10.26 -16.47 7.26
C LYS A 218 -9.59 -17.33 6.19
N ILE A 219 -9.28 -16.74 5.04
CA ILE A 219 -8.55 -17.42 3.96
C ILE A 219 -7.14 -17.78 4.42
N LYS A 220 -6.43 -16.83 5.05
CA LYS A 220 -5.13 -17.07 5.66
C LYS A 220 -5.17 -18.20 6.70
N ASP A 221 -6.16 -18.17 7.60
CA ASP A 221 -6.33 -19.19 8.63
C ASP A 221 -6.62 -20.58 8.02
N ALA A 222 -7.37 -20.63 6.91
CA ALA A 222 -7.65 -21.86 6.18
C ALA A 222 -6.38 -22.46 5.56
N PHE A 223 -5.53 -21.64 4.91
CA PHE A 223 -4.23 -22.09 4.43
C PHE A 223 -3.33 -22.60 5.56
N GLN A 224 -3.26 -21.88 6.68
CA GLN A 224 -2.42 -22.28 7.82
C GLN A 224 -2.89 -23.58 8.48
N SER A 225 -4.21 -23.82 8.54
CA SER A 225 -4.79 -24.97 9.24
C SER A 225 -4.91 -26.22 8.37
N TYR A 226 -5.25 -26.05 7.09
CA TYR A 226 -5.59 -27.15 6.18
C TYR A 226 -4.60 -27.31 5.03
N GLY A 227 -3.72 -26.34 4.79
CA GLY A 227 -2.81 -26.32 3.64
C GLY A 227 -3.50 -25.96 2.31
N SER A 228 -4.79 -25.66 2.30
CA SER A 228 -5.54 -25.36 1.08
C SER A 228 -6.72 -24.42 1.31
N TYR A 229 -7.09 -23.67 0.27
CA TYR A 229 -8.33 -22.90 0.18
C TYR A 229 -8.83 -22.90 -1.27
N ALA A 230 -10.12 -23.18 -1.45
CA ALA A 230 -10.71 -23.48 -2.76
C ALA A 230 -9.89 -24.55 -3.51
N ASP A 231 -9.38 -24.26 -4.71
CA ASP A 231 -8.62 -25.23 -5.50
C ASP A 231 -7.10 -25.08 -5.30
N ILE A 232 -6.64 -24.07 -4.56
CA ILE A 232 -5.21 -23.86 -4.28
C ILE A 232 -4.78 -24.67 -3.06
N ASN A 233 -3.78 -25.53 -3.24
CA ASN A 233 -3.09 -26.23 -2.16
C ASN A 233 -1.66 -25.70 -2.01
N ILE A 234 -1.41 -24.91 -0.96
CA ILE A 234 -0.15 -24.21 -0.79
C ILE A 234 1.03 -25.16 -0.53
N ILE A 235 0.78 -26.33 0.06
CA ILE A 235 1.83 -27.33 0.30
C ILE A 235 2.31 -27.87 -1.04
N HIS A 236 1.38 -28.30 -1.89
CA HIS A 236 1.68 -28.83 -3.21
C HIS A 236 2.33 -27.79 -4.13
N GLU A 237 1.78 -26.56 -4.14
CA GLU A 237 2.35 -25.45 -4.92
C GLU A 237 3.76 -25.07 -4.46
N THR A 238 4.06 -25.26 -3.16
CA THR A 238 5.40 -25.02 -2.60
C THR A 238 6.37 -26.12 -3.01
N GLU A 239 6.02 -27.40 -2.80
CA GLU A 239 6.90 -28.54 -3.17
C GLU A 239 7.33 -28.48 -4.64
N GLN A 240 6.38 -28.26 -5.56
CA GLN A 240 6.69 -28.15 -6.99
C GLN A 240 7.65 -27.00 -7.33
N ARG A 241 7.63 -25.93 -6.53
CA ARG A 241 8.47 -24.74 -6.74
C ARG A 241 9.84 -24.90 -6.12
N LEU A 242 9.92 -25.51 -4.94
CA LEU A 242 11.18 -25.84 -4.30
C LEU A 242 12.01 -26.77 -5.17
N ASP A 243 11.40 -27.79 -5.75
CA ASP A 243 12.09 -28.70 -6.68
C ASP A 243 12.71 -27.95 -7.86
N LYS A 244 12.01 -26.96 -8.41
CA LYS A 244 12.53 -26.18 -9.54
C LYS A 244 13.58 -25.16 -9.13
N PHE A 245 13.47 -24.60 -7.92
CA PHE A 245 14.27 -23.47 -7.47
C PHE A 245 15.54 -23.89 -6.75
N LEU A 246 15.50 -24.97 -5.97
CA LEU A 246 16.60 -25.44 -5.14
C LEU A 246 17.31 -26.68 -5.71
N LEU A 247 16.60 -27.63 -6.31
CA LEU A 247 17.23 -28.90 -6.70
C LEU A 247 18.38 -28.67 -7.69
N TYR A 248 19.57 -29.18 -7.37
CA TYR A 248 20.82 -28.97 -8.11
C TYR A 248 21.33 -27.52 -8.17
N ARG A 249 20.74 -26.62 -7.40
CA ARG A 249 21.25 -25.25 -7.26
C ARG A 249 22.59 -25.27 -6.54
N GLN A 250 23.58 -24.64 -7.14
CA GLN A 250 24.86 -24.36 -6.51
C GLN A 250 24.81 -23.01 -5.81
N PHE A 251 25.37 -22.96 -4.60
CA PHE A 251 25.51 -21.75 -3.82
C PHE A 251 26.96 -21.27 -3.91
N ASP A 252 27.11 -19.97 -4.15
CA ASP A 252 28.41 -19.31 -4.07
C ASP A 252 28.77 -19.00 -2.62
N TYR A 253 29.97 -18.45 -2.42
CA TYR A 253 30.46 -18.12 -1.09
C TYR A 253 29.58 -17.10 -0.34
N GLU A 254 28.92 -16.19 -1.04
CA GLU A 254 28.11 -15.13 -0.41
C GLU A 254 26.76 -15.66 0.09
N ASN A 255 26.17 -16.63 -0.61
CA ASN A 255 24.85 -17.17 -0.28
C ASN A 255 24.90 -18.57 0.34
N SER A 256 26.10 -19.14 0.52
CA SER A 256 26.28 -20.48 1.10
C SER A 256 25.88 -20.51 2.58
N PRO A 257 25.10 -21.51 3.01
CA PRO A 257 24.84 -21.72 4.44
C PRO A 257 26.05 -22.31 5.18
N PHE A 258 27.11 -22.69 4.45
CA PHE A 258 28.33 -23.30 4.98
C PHE A 258 29.52 -22.32 4.99
N ARG A 259 30.53 -22.65 5.79
CA ARG A 259 31.80 -21.91 5.85
C ARG A 259 32.64 -22.09 4.57
N GLN A 260 33.72 -21.31 4.42
CA GLN A 260 34.48 -21.26 3.15
C GLN A 260 35.13 -22.59 2.77
N GLU A 261 35.37 -23.46 3.74
CA GLU A 261 36.01 -24.77 3.54
C GLU A 261 35.13 -25.72 2.73
N PHE A 262 33.80 -25.49 2.72
CA PHE A 262 32.81 -26.26 1.99
C PHE A 262 32.67 -25.71 0.57
N GLU A 263 33.44 -26.26 -0.37
CA GLU A 263 33.47 -25.78 -1.74
C GLU A 263 32.31 -26.33 -2.58
N ASN A 264 31.75 -25.47 -3.43
CA ASN A 264 30.67 -25.74 -4.38
C ASN A 264 29.45 -26.47 -3.80
N PRO A 265 28.86 -25.99 -2.68
CA PRO A 265 27.67 -26.59 -2.09
C PRO A 265 26.53 -26.63 -3.11
N SER A 266 26.00 -27.83 -3.34
CA SER A 266 24.92 -28.07 -4.29
C SER A 266 23.81 -28.89 -3.67
N VAL A 267 22.56 -28.45 -3.82
CA VAL A 267 21.42 -29.16 -3.22
C VAL A 267 21.15 -30.46 -4.00
N VAL A 268 21.10 -31.57 -3.27
CA VAL A 268 20.82 -32.91 -3.84
C VAL A 268 19.50 -33.51 -3.34
N GLU A 269 19.07 -33.11 -2.15
CA GLU A 269 17.78 -33.53 -1.58
C GLU A 269 17.13 -32.35 -0.85
N ILE A 270 15.81 -32.27 -0.98
CA ILE A 270 14.99 -31.25 -0.33
C ILE A 270 14.08 -31.98 0.66
N GLY A 271 14.20 -31.62 1.93
CA GLY A 271 13.36 -32.15 3.00
C GLY A 271 11.93 -31.61 2.94
N LYS A 272 11.15 -31.94 3.97
CA LYS A 272 9.76 -31.46 4.06
C LYS A 272 9.73 -29.96 4.41
N PRO A 273 9.01 -29.12 3.64
CA PRO A 273 8.92 -27.70 3.94
C PRO A 273 8.03 -27.42 5.16
N GLU A 274 8.52 -26.55 6.03
CA GLU A 274 7.73 -25.91 7.09
C GLU A 274 7.22 -24.55 6.59
N ILE A 275 5.91 -24.44 6.41
CA ILE A 275 5.26 -23.25 5.83
C ILE A 275 4.63 -22.40 6.93
N LYS A 276 4.94 -21.10 6.91
CA LYS A 276 4.32 -20.09 7.77
C LYS A 276 3.69 -18.99 6.91
N LEU A 277 2.37 -18.85 6.98
CA LEU A 277 1.64 -17.81 6.24
C LEU A 277 1.88 -16.44 6.87
N ASP A 278 2.46 -15.52 6.10
CA ASP A 278 2.78 -14.17 6.56
C ASP A 278 1.62 -13.21 6.25
N GLU A 279 1.12 -13.18 5.01
CA GLU A 279 0.05 -12.29 4.61
C GLU A 279 -0.79 -12.86 3.46
N VAL A 280 -2.09 -12.55 3.48
CA VAL A 280 -2.98 -12.71 2.33
C VAL A 280 -3.64 -11.36 2.10
N ARG A 281 -3.36 -10.72 0.96
CA ARG A 281 -3.90 -9.39 0.65
C ARG A 281 -4.34 -9.31 -0.81
N GLN A 282 -5.42 -8.59 -1.04
CA GLN A 282 -5.86 -8.28 -2.40
C GLN A 282 -4.96 -7.18 -2.98
N ILE A 283 -4.51 -7.32 -4.23
CA ILE A 283 -3.64 -6.32 -4.91
C ILE A 283 -4.35 -5.64 -6.08
N SER A 284 -5.34 -6.32 -6.67
CA SER A 284 -6.22 -5.76 -7.70
C SER A 284 -7.60 -6.41 -7.59
N GLU A 285 -8.57 -6.00 -8.43
CA GLU A 285 -9.92 -6.58 -8.42
C GLU A 285 -9.92 -8.10 -8.66
N ASN A 286 -8.94 -8.60 -9.41
CA ASN A 286 -8.88 -9.99 -9.83
C ASN A 286 -7.71 -10.77 -9.25
N GLU A 287 -6.82 -10.12 -8.49
CA GLU A 287 -5.57 -10.74 -8.03
C GLU A 287 -5.40 -10.59 -6.53
N VAL A 288 -5.01 -11.71 -5.92
CA VAL A 288 -4.67 -11.81 -4.50
C VAL A 288 -3.24 -12.30 -4.42
N VAL A 289 -2.45 -11.67 -3.55
CA VAL A 289 -1.11 -12.17 -3.22
C VAL A 289 -1.14 -12.93 -1.90
N ILE A 290 -0.47 -14.08 -1.90
CA ILE A 290 -0.23 -14.92 -0.75
C ILE A 290 1.27 -14.86 -0.50
N GLU A 291 1.66 -14.34 0.66
CA GLU A 291 3.04 -14.18 1.10
C GLU A 291 3.29 -15.13 2.27
N TYR A 292 4.33 -15.94 2.17
CA TYR A 292 4.66 -16.91 3.20
C TYR A 292 6.14 -17.24 3.24
N THR A 293 6.60 -17.60 4.43
CA THR A 293 7.96 -18.05 4.69
C THR A 293 7.99 -19.56 4.70
N VAL A 294 9.02 -20.13 4.09
CA VAL A 294 9.28 -21.57 4.04
C VAL A 294 10.65 -21.85 4.61
N ASN A 295 10.71 -22.69 5.63
CA ASN A 295 11.96 -23.25 6.13
C ASN A 295 12.06 -24.68 5.63
N VAL A 296 13.17 -25.01 4.99
CA VAL A 296 13.38 -26.35 4.45
C VAL A 296 14.79 -26.81 4.70
N GLU A 297 14.93 -27.96 5.35
CA GLU A 297 16.19 -28.65 5.50
C GLU A 297 16.56 -29.27 4.16
N CYS A 298 17.73 -28.92 3.64
CA CYS A 298 18.26 -29.44 2.39
C CYS A 298 19.54 -30.20 2.66
N THR A 299 19.74 -31.28 1.91
CA THR A 299 21.00 -32.01 1.85
C THR A 299 21.82 -31.46 0.71
N PHE A 300 23.09 -31.18 0.98
CA PHE A 300 24.05 -30.66 0.03
C PHE A 300 25.14 -31.67 -0.24
N ASP A 301 25.60 -31.72 -1.49
CA ASP A 301 26.91 -32.25 -1.83
C ASP A 301 27.92 -31.11 -1.84
N VAL A 302 29.06 -31.36 -1.19
CA VAL A 302 30.16 -30.40 -1.01
C VAL A 302 31.51 -31.06 -1.31
N PHE A 303 32.50 -30.25 -1.67
CA PHE A 303 33.88 -30.67 -1.77
C PHE A 303 34.71 -30.03 -0.67
N LEU A 304 35.46 -30.83 0.07
CA LEU A 304 36.38 -30.35 1.11
C LEU A 304 37.81 -30.57 0.67
N PHE A 305 38.66 -29.55 0.83
CA PHE A 305 40.10 -29.72 0.66
C PHE A 305 40.65 -30.57 1.81
N LYS A 306 41.42 -31.61 1.49
CA LYS A 306 41.88 -32.61 2.47
C LYS A 306 42.65 -32.02 3.64
N ALA A 307 43.44 -30.96 3.41
CA ALA A 307 44.19 -30.32 4.48
C ALA A 307 43.29 -29.53 5.44
N ASP A 308 42.20 -28.94 4.94
CA ASP A 308 41.26 -28.16 5.74
C ASP A 308 40.38 -29.09 6.59
N ALA A 309 39.91 -30.19 6.00
CA ALA A 309 39.16 -31.22 6.71
C ALA A 309 39.95 -31.85 7.88
N MET A 310 41.28 -32.00 7.76
CA MET A 310 42.13 -32.49 8.85
C MET A 310 42.25 -31.52 10.04
N CYS A 311 41.91 -30.25 9.83
CA CYS A 311 41.95 -29.21 10.84
C CYS A 311 40.57 -28.93 11.46
N MET A 312 39.51 -29.56 10.96
CA MET A 312 38.15 -29.43 11.50
C MET A 312 37.97 -30.29 12.75
N ASP A 313 37.11 -29.83 13.66
CA ASP A 313 36.66 -30.64 14.79
C ASP A 313 35.76 -31.79 14.31
N GLU A 314 35.80 -32.93 15.01
CA GLU A 314 35.00 -34.12 14.65
C GLU A 314 33.49 -33.85 14.56
N GLU A 315 32.98 -32.88 15.33
CA GLU A 315 31.56 -32.48 15.34
C GLU A 315 31.18 -31.60 14.14
N GLU A 316 32.15 -30.98 13.46
CA GLU A 316 31.94 -30.10 12.29
C GLU A 316 32.22 -30.82 10.96
N LEU A 317 32.69 -32.07 11.01
CA LEU A 317 33.01 -32.84 9.82
C LEU A 317 31.72 -33.37 9.16
N PRO A 318 31.48 -33.07 7.88
CA PRO A 318 30.31 -33.58 7.17
C PRO A 318 30.46 -35.08 6.87
N GLN A 319 29.37 -35.69 6.40
CA GLN A 319 29.36 -37.10 6.03
C GLN A 319 30.15 -37.33 4.73
N VAL A 320 31.43 -37.71 4.86
CA VAL A 320 32.28 -38.06 3.72
C VAL A 320 31.82 -39.38 3.09
N TRP A 321 31.42 -39.32 1.81
CA TRP A 321 31.04 -40.51 1.04
C TRP A 321 32.09 -40.89 -0.01
N ASP A 322 32.99 -39.97 -0.39
CA ASP A 322 34.20 -40.28 -1.17
C ASP A 322 35.42 -39.50 -0.65
N ASN A 323 36.26 -40.20 0.11
CA ASN A 323 37.49 -39.64 0.70
C ASN A 323 38.61 -39.39 -0.34
N ASP A 324 38.51 -39.94 -1.56
CA ASP A 324 39.54 -39.79 -2.59
C ASP A 324 38.97 -39.32 -3.93
N TRP A 325 37.98 -38.42 -3.87
CA TRP A 325 37.38 -37.79 -5.04
C TRP A 325 38.45 -37.30 -6.03
N ASN A 326 39.50 -36.65 -5.53
CA ASN A 326 40.75 -36.50 -6.24
C ASN A 326 41.95 -36.38 -5.28
N LYS A 327 43.15 -36.14 -5.84
CA LYS A 327 44.39 -35.99 -5.06
C LYS A 327 44.29 -34.99 -3.88
N HIS A 328 43.46 -33.97 -4.02
CA HIS A 328 43.38 -32.81 -3.14
C HIS A 328 42.07 -32.69 -2.36
N TYR A 329 40.98 -33.21 -2.91
CA TYR A 329 39.64 -33.04 -2.37
C TYR A 329 38.99 -34.37 -1.99
N MET A 330 38.08 -34.29 -1.02
CA MET A 330 37.08 -35.32 -0.71
C MET A 330 35.70 -34.79 -1.07
N ALA A 331 34.77 -35.69 -1.40
CA ALA A 331 33.36 -35.39 -1.58
C ALA A 331 32.57 -35.85 -0.35
N ALA A 332 31.74 -34.95 0.15
CA ALA A 332 30.96 -35.16 1.36
C ALA A 332 29.55 -34.61 1.19
N SER A 333 28.69 -34.98 2.12
CA SER A 333 27.34 -34.46 2.21
C SER A 333 27.04 -33.92 3.60
N ASP A 334 26.30 -32.82 3.65
CA ASP A 334 25.86 -32.20 4.89
C ASP A 334 24.47 -31.58 4.74
N THR A 335 23.82 -31.29 5.85
CA THR A 335 22.48 -30.71 5.90
C THR A 335 22.52 -29.27 6.36
N ALA A 336 21.77 -28.40 5.68
CA ALA A 336 21.55 -27.03 6.13
C ALA A 336 20.11 -26.59 5.89
N THR A 337 19.60 -25.70 6.75
CA THR A 337 18.28 -25.11 6.58
C THR A 337 18.37 -23.89 5.68
N ILE A 338 17.57 -23.89 4.61
CA ILE A 338 17.37 -22.73 3.75
C ILE A 338 16.02 -22.11 4.10
N ASN A 339 16.03 -20.80 4.35
CA ASN A 339 14.81 -20.03 4.52
C ASN A 339 14.49 -19.30 3.23
N LEU A 340 13.24 -19.38 2.83
CA LEU A 340 12.72 -18.80 1.61
C LEU A 340 11.52 -17.94 1.93
N LYS A 341 11.38 -16.86 1.18
CA LYS A 341 10.15 -16.09 1.09
C LYS A 341 9.51 -16.33 -0.25
N ILE A 342 8.26 -16.79 -0.25
CA ILE A 342 7.51 -17.10 -1.47
C ILE A 342 6.32 -16.15 -1.59
N PHE A 343 6.16 -15.61 -2.79
CA PHE A 343 5.02 -14.80 -3.19
C PHE A 343 4.25 -15.54 -4.28
N LEU A 344 2.97 -15.84 -4.04
CA LEU A 344 2.07 -16.37 -5.06
C LEU A 344 1.00 -15.34 -5.39
N ILE A 345 0.85 -14.99 -6.65
CA ILE A 345 -0.28 -14.22 -7.15
C ILE A 345 -1.30 -15.21 -7.70
N VAL A 346 -2.51 -15.19 -7.15
CA VAL A 346 -3.64 -16.04 -7.54
C VAL A 346 -4.81 -15.19 -8.02
N ASP A 347 -5.73 -15.80 -8.75
CA ASP A 347 -7.00 -15.17 -9.08
C ASP A 347 -7.88 -14.99 -7.82
N ASN A 348 -8.80 -14.01 -7.84
CA ASN A 348 -9.69 -13.73 -6.70
C ASN A 348 -10.63 -14.91 -6.34
N SER A 349 -10.86 -15.84 -7.26
CA SER A 349 -11.58 -17.09 -6.97
C SER A 349 -10.72 -18.22 -6.42
N PHE A 350 -9.40 -18.03 -6.28
CA PHE A 350 -8.45 -19.04 -5.79
C PHE A 350 -8.59 -20.36 -6.57
N THR A 351 -8.63 -20.26 -7.90
CA THR A 351 -8.70 -21.41 -8.82
C THR A 351 -7.36 -21.69 -9.52
N LYS A 352 -6.50 -20.68 -9.64
CA LYS A 352 -5.22 -20.80 -10.33
C LYS A 352 -4.16 -19.82 -9.81
N VAL A 353 -2.91 -20.26 -9.85
CA VAL A 353 -1.76 -19.37 -9.70
C VAL A 353 -1.48 -18.65 -11.03
N LEU A 354 -1.35 -17.33 -10.96
CA LEU A 354 -1.10 -16.45 -12.10
C LEU A 354 0.39 -16.18 -12.29
N SER A 355 1.12 -15.97 -11.19
CA SER A 355 2.57 -15.79 -11.16
C SER A 355 3.13 -16.09 -9.78
N ASP A 356 4.45 -16.27 -9.70
CA ASP A 356 5.15 -16.50 -8.44
C ASP A 356 6.54 -15.86 -8.43
N ASP A 357 7.05 -15.67 -7.22
CA ASP A 357 8.42 -15.23 -6.96
C ASP A 357 8.96 -15.90 -5.69
N ILE A 358 10.27 -16.17 -5.65
CA ILE A 358 10.94 -16.88 -4.57
C ILE A 358 12.28 -16.20 -4.27
N GLU A 359 12.44 -15.79 -3.01
CA GLU A 359 13.64 -15.13 -2.51
C GLU A 359 14.27 -15.98 -1.39
N ILE A 360 15.60 -16.14 -1.41
CA ILE A 360 16.33 -16.69 -0.26
C ILE A 360 16.50 -15.55 0.75
N ILE A 361 16.19 -15.82 2.02
CA ILE A 361 16.32 -14.84 3.11
C ILE A 361 17.34 -15.34 4.14
N ASP A 362 18.25 -14.46 4.55
CA ASP A 362 19.28 -14.79 5.52
C ASP A 362 18.71 -14.94 6.94
N ASN A 363 19.28 -15.87 7.71
CA ASN A 363 18.94 -16.08 9.13
C ASN A 363 19.23 -14.86 10.03
N ALA A 364 19.89 -13.80 9.53
CA ALA A 364 20.30 -12.65 10.32
C ALA A 364 19.12 -11.76 10.79
N ASP A 365 17.97 -11.81 10.12
CA ASP A 365 16.84 -10.89 10.38
C ASP A 365 15.82 -11.38 11.42
N TYR A 366 15.97 -12.58 11.98
CA TYR A 366 15.03 -13.14 12.97
C TYR A 366 15.63 -13.45 14.34
N GLN A 367 16.86 -12.99 14.62
CA GLN A 367 17.41 -12.94 15.98
C GLN A 367 17.42 -11.49 16.50
N ASN A 368 16.24 -10.95 16.83
CA ASN A 368 16.08 -9.85 17.79
C ASN A 368 14.69 -9.87 18.44
#